data_AF-A0A9W8A2G4-F1
#
_entry.id   AF-A0A9W8A2G4-F1
#
_cell.length_a   1.000
_cell.length_b   1.000
_cell.length_c   1.000
_cell.angle_alpha   90.00
_cell.angle_beta   90.00
_cell.angle_gamma   90.00
#
_symmetry.space_group_name_H-M   'P 1'
#
loop_
_entity.id
_entity.type
_entity.pdbx_description
1 polymer ?
#
loop_
_entity_poly.entity_id
_entity_poly.type
_entity_poly.pdbx_seq_one_letter_code
_entity_poly.pdbx_strand_id
1 'polypeptide(L)'
;MSNLSRLEGYFEDLEGLIIEVDLQITKTLPTLSFGAKQKEIRSCQAKIEEIGEIIDQLETESSLEHNVKESDRARIREYKKQHQGLKEKLQNTVNNADGSSDGAVRRELFGDSHYSNSGEMEDAVNLDQRSRLLKGTERLEQSTQRLQDSHRIAMQTESVGIDILGHLRSQREQIQNTRNSLMQADENIDRSQRTLKVMARR
;
A
#
# COMPACT_ATOMS: atom_id res chain seq x y z
N MET A 1 25.55 -22.39 -4.03
CA MET A 1 25.30 -22.23 -2.58
C MET A 1 23.81 -21.99 -2.44
N SER A 2 23.16 -22.89 -1.71
CA SER A 2 21.74 -23.24 -1.78
C SER A 2 20.81 -22.11 -1.30
N ASN A 3 19.66 -21.94 -1.96
CA ASN A 3 18.54 -21.10 -1.51
C ASN A 3 18.21 -21.32 -0.02
N LEU A 4 18.42 -22.54 0.47
CA LEU A 4 18.30 -22.91 1.89
C LEU A 4 19.17 -22.06 2.84
N SER A 5 20.42 -21.73 2.46
CA SER A 5 21.32 -20.89 3.28
C SER A 5 20.91 -19.43 3.27
N ARG A 6 20.19 -18.99 2.24
CA ARG A 6 19.67 -17.63 2.12
C ARG A 6 18.40 -17.46 2.96
N LEU A 7 17.55 -18.49 2.96
CA LEU A 7 16.34 -18.56 3.78
C LEU A 7 16.65 -18.66 5.28
N GLU A 8 17.72 -19.36 5.66
CA GLU A 8 18.22 -19.41 7.04
C GLU A 8 18.78 -18.06 7.51
N GLY A 9 19.47 -17.32 6.63
CA GLY A 9 19.93 -15.95 6.90
C GLY A 9 18.77 -14.97 7.10
N TYR A 10 17.71 -15.06 6.30
CA TYR A 10 16.51 -14.23 6.49
C TYR A 10 15.80 -14.51 7.83
N PHE A 11 15.83 -15.75 8.33
CA PHE A 11 15.27 -16.05 9.64
C PHE A 11 16.10 -15.48 10.79
N GLU A 12 17.43 -15.52 10.69
CA GLU A 12 18.33 -14.95 11.69
C GLU A 12 18.22 -13.42 11.74
N ASP A 13 18.11 -12.77 10.58
CA ASP A 13 17.87 -11.33 10.47
C ASP A 13 16.51 -10.92 11.06
N LEU A 14 15.46 -11.72 10.82
CA LEU A 14 14.11 -11.49 11.35
C LEU A 14 14.08 -11.63 12.88
N GLU A 15 14.76 -12.64 13.43
CA GLU A 15 14.88 -12.84 14.87
C GLU A 15 15.65 -11.69 15.53
N GLY A 16 16.73 -11.20 14.89
CA GLY A 16 17.46 -10.01 15.32
C GLY A 16 16.60 -8.75 15.35
N LEU A 17 15.86 -8.48 14.28
CA LEU A 17 15.02 -7.28 14.16
C LEU A 17 13.84 -7.30 15.16
N ILE A 18 13.23 -8.47 15.39
CA ILE A 18 12.14 -8.62 16.37
C ILE A 18 12.65 -8.33 17.79
N ILE A 19 13.82 -8.87 18.16
CA ILE A 19 14.40 -8.64 19.48
C ILE A 19 14.74 -7.16 19.66
N GLU A 20 15.28 -6.51 18.62
CA GLU A 20 15.59 -5.09 18.66
C GLU A 20 14.32 -4.23 18.82
N VAL A 21 13.27 -4.50 18.05
CA VAL A 21 12.00 -3.78 18.12
C VAL A 21 11.30 -4.00 19.47
N ASP A 22 11.26 -5.22 20.00
CA ASP A 22 10.64 -5.47 21.32
C ASP A 22 11.43 -4.80 22.45
N LEU A 23 12.76 -4.73 22.34
CA LEU A 23 13.61 -4.02 23.29
C LEU A 23 13.43 -2.50 23.22
N GLN A 24 13.28 -1.93 22.01
CA GLN A 24 12.96 -0.51 21.83
C GLN A 24 11.55 -0.18 22.35
N ILE A 25 10.55 -1.03 22.07
CA ILE A 25 9.19 -0.85 22.59
C ILE A 25 9.13 -0.93 24.12
N THR A 26 9.88 -1.86 24.73
CA THR A 26 9.79 -2.12 26.17
C THR A 26 10.69 -1.20 27.00
N LYS A 27 11.90 -0.84 26.52
CA LYS A 27 12.89 -0.09 27.31
C LYS A 27 12.98 1.40 26.99
N THR A 28 12.83 1.81 25.72
CA THR A 28 13.08 3.21 25.31
C THR A 28 11.80 4.04 25.23
N LEU A 29 10.69 3.44 24.81
CA LEU A 29 9.38 4.08 24.71
C LEU A 29 8.79 4.64 26.04
N PRO A 30 9.02 4.02 27.22
CA PRO A 30 8.56 4.58 28.50
C PRO A 30 9.54 5.54 29.19
N THR A 31 10.81 5.61 28.77
CA THR A 31 11.87 6.38 29.47
C THR A 31 12.25 7.69 28.78
N LEU A 32 11.83 7.93 27.53
CA LEU A 32 12.21 9.12 26.77
C LEU A 32 11.14 10.24 26.76
N SER A 33 11.62 11.49 26.77
CA SER A 33 10.85 12.73 26.67
C SER A 33 9.96 12.78 25.40
N PHE A 34 8.80 13.43 25.49
CA PHE A 34 7.73 13.45 24.47
C PHE A 34 8.20 13.67 23.03
N GLY A 35 9.17 14.57 22.80
CA GLY A 35 9.72 14.83 21.46
C GLY A 35 10.62 13.72 20.91
N ALA A 36 11.44 13.11 21.77
CA ALA A 36 12.28 11.97 21.39
C ALA A 36 11.45 10.68 21.25
N LYS A 37 10.37 10.56 22.03
CA LYS A 37 9.39 9.47 21.95
C LYS A 37 8.71 9.42 20.59
N GLN A 38 8.35 10.56 20.00
CA GLN A 38 7.71 10.59 18.68
C GLN A 38 8.66 10.20 17.54
N LYS A 39 9.94 10.60 17.63
CA LYS A 39 10.97 10.18 16.65
C LYS A 39 11.25 8.68 16.75
N GLU A 40 11.35 8.15 17.97
CA GLU A 40 11.59 6.72 18.19
C GLU A 40 10.38 5.87 17.80
N ILE A 41 9.15 6.36 18.01
CA ILE A 41 7.93 5.71 17.50
C ILE A 41 7.99 5.57 15.98
N ARG A 42 8.39 6.63 15.25
CA ARG A 42 8.53 6.55 13.79
C ARG A 42 9.64 5.58 13.36
N SER A 43 10.73 5.53 14.10
CA SER A 43 11.82 4.55 13.89
C SER A 43 11.31 3.12 14.08
N CYS A 44 10.55 2.85 15.16
CA CYS A 44 9.92 1.56 15.40
C CYS A 44 8.87 1.22 14.33
N GLN A 45 8.11 2.19 13.83
CA GLN A 45 7.15 1.97 12.73
C GLN A 45 7.87 1.52 11.46
N ALA A 46 8.97 2.18 11.09
CA ALA A 46 9.77 1.80 9.92
C ALA A 46 10.36 0.39 10.05
N LYS A 47 10.88 0.02 11.22
CA LYS A 47 11.39 -1.34 11.47
C LYS A 47 10.30 -2.41 11.45
N ILE A 48 9.07 -2.09 11.90
CA ILE A 48 7.93 -3.01 11.80
C ILE A 48 7.49 -3.19 10.34
N GLU A 49 7.58 -2.13 9.52
CA GLU A 49 7.32 -2.20 8.08
C GLU A 49 8.37 -3.09 7.38
N GLU A 50 9.65 -2.93 7.71
CA GLU A 50 10.75 -3.76 7.23
C GLU A 50 10.56 -5.26 7.59
N ILE A 51 10.13 -5.58 8.82
CA ILE A 51 9.78 -6.98 9.19
C ILE A 51 8.63 -7.50 8.33
N GLY A 52 7.65 -6.65 8.01
CA GLY A 52 6.54 -7.02 7.13
C GLY A 52 7.00 -7.36 5.72
N GLU A 53 7.88 -6.52 5.14
CA GLU A 53 8.45 -6.75 3.82
C GLU A 53 9.27 -8.05 3.75
N ILE A 54 10.05 -8.36 4.79
CA ILE A 54 10.82 -9.61 4.89
C ILE A 54 9.89 -10.82 4.99
N ILE A 55 8.79 -10.73 5.75
CA ILE A 55 7.77 -11.80 5.83
C ILE A 55 7.12 -12.04 4.46
N ASP A 56 6.77 -10.97 3.74
CA ASP A 56 6.16 -11.08 2.40
C ASP A 56 7.15 -11.71 1.40
N GLN A 57 8.43 -11.34 1.47
CA GLN A 57 9.49 -11.96 0.66
C GLN A 57 9.63 -13.46 0.98
N LEU A 58 9.65 -13.84 2.27
CA LEU A 58 9.67 -15.23 2.72
C LEU A 58 8.43 -16.02 2.25
N GLU A 59 7.24 -15.42 2.22
CA GLU A 59 6.03 -16.06 1.69
C GLU A 59 6.14 -16.30 0.18
N THR A 60 6.64 -15.31 -0.58
CA THR A 60 6.86 -15.48 -2.04
C THR A 60 7.93 -16.52 -2.36
N GLU A 61 9.07 -16.52 -1.68
CA GLU A 61 10.13 -17.52 -1.90
C GLU A 61 9.67 -18.93 -1.46
N SER A 62 8.92 -19.04 -0.36
CA SER A 62 8.30 -20.29 0.11
C SER A 62 7.23 -20.84 -0.84
N SER A 63 6.51 -19.96 -1.56
CA SER A 63 5.52 -20.38 -2.57
C SER A 63 6.16 -20.87 -3.88
N LEU A 64 7.39 -20.46 -4.18
CA LEU A 64 8.12 -20.85 -5.39
C LEU A 64 8.85 -22.19 -5.25
N GLU A 65 9.20 -22.61 -4.03
CA GLU A 65 9.84 -23.89 -3.76
C GLU A 65 8.83 -25.04 -3.53
N HIS A 66 8.93 -26.11 -4.34
CA HIS A 66 8.09 -27.31 -4.20
C HIS A 66 8.44 -28.21 -3.00
N ASN A 67 9.50 -27.87 -2.23
CA ASN A 67 10.04 -28.67 -1.11
C ASN A 67 10.18 -27.86 0.19
N VAL A 68 9.31 -26.88 0.44
CA VAL A 68 9.32 -26.17 1.73
C VAL A 68 8.82 -27.11 2.83
N LYS A 69 9.62 -27.27 3.88
CA LYS A 69 9.28 -28.11 5.03
C LYS A 69 8.08 -27.51 5.77
N GLU A 70 7.18 -28.37 6.24
CA GLU A 70 6.03 -27.99 7.09
C GLU A 70 6.47 -27.15 8.31
N SER A 71 7.71 -27.37 8.80
CA SER A 71 8.35 -26.60 9.87
C SER A 71 8.55 -25.12 9.54
N ASP A 72 8.89 -24.80 8.30
CA ASP A 72 9.23 -23.44 7.89
C ASP A 72 7.94 -22.63 7.66
N ARG A 73 6.89 -23.29 7.17
CA ARG A 73 5.53 -22.75 7.13
C ARG A 73 4.94 -22.52 8.53
N ALA A 74 5.31 -23.33 9.52
CA ALA A 74 4.93 -23.11 10.91
C ALA A 74 5.68 -21.91 11.51
N ARG A 75 6.98 -21.75 11.23
CA ARG A 75 7.78 -20.59 11.65
C ARG A 75 7.27 -19.28 11.05
N ILE A 76 6.95 -19.24 9.75
CA ILE A 76 6.37 -18.04 9.10
C ILE A 76 5.05 -17.63 9.77
N ARG A 77 4.18 -18.59 10.11
CA ARG A 77 2.93 -18.30 10.83
C ARG A 77 3.17 -17.72 12.24
N GLU A 78 4.18 -18.21 12.94
CA GLU A 78 4.55 -17.71 14.26
C GLU A 78 5.16 -16.30 14.17
N TYR A 79 6.06 -16.04 13.23
CA TYR A 79 6.61 -14.69 13.00
C TYR A 79 5.54 -13.68 12.58
N LYS A 80 4.54 -14.09 11.80
CA LYS A 80 3.37 -13.26 11.45
C LYS A 80 2.54 -12.90 12.67
N LYS A 81 2.33 -13.85 13.58
CA LYS A 81 1.63 -13.61 14.85
C LYS A 81 2.42 -12.67 15.75
N GLN A 82 3.74 -12.80 15.79
CA GLN A 82 4.61 -11.91 16.55
C GLN A 82 4.66 -10.49 15.96
N HIS A 83 4.73 -10.36 14.63
CA HIS A 83 4.63 -9.08 13.91
C HIS A 83 3.31 -8.37 14.19
N GLN A 84 2.19 -9.09 14.12
CA GLN A 84 0.87 -8.54 14.44
C GLN A 84 0.79 -8.11 15.91
N GLY A 85 1.35 -8.90 16.83
CA GLY A 85 1.42 -8.54 18.26
C GLY A 85 2.28 -7.29 18.52
N LEU A 86 3.41 -7.13 17.82
CA LEU A 86 4.25 -5.93 17.91
C LEU A 86 3.55 -4.70 17.33
N LYS A 87 2.84 -4.87 16.21
CA LYS A 87 2.02 -3.81 15.60
C LYS A 87 0.91 -3.35 16.54
N GLU A 88 0.20 -4.28 17.18
CA GLU A 88 -0.84 -3.97 18.16
C GLU A 88 -0.28 -3.31 19.43
N LYS A 89 0.88 -3.77 19.93
CA LYS A 89 1.58 -3.12 21.05
C LYS A 89 2.01 -1.70 20.69
N LEU A 90 2.55 -1.48 19.49
CA LEU A 90 2.92 -0.14 19.03
C LEU A 90 1.68 0.74 18.83
N GLN A 91 0.61 0.20 18.24
CA GLN A 91 -0.65 0.93 18.07
C GLN A 91 -1.27 1.29 19.42
N ASN A 92 -1.21 0.41 20.42
CA ASN A 92 -1.68 0.71 21.77
C ASN A 92 -0.81 1.75 22.48
N THR A 93 0.51 1.76 22.29
CA THR A 93 1.38 2.81 22.87
C THR A 93 1.21 4.15 22.15
N VAL A 94 0.98 4.14 20.84
CA VAL A 94 0.59 5.32 20.06
C VAL A 94 -0.79 5.81 20.51
N ASN A 95 -1.80 4.96 20.58
CA ASN A 95 -3.15 5.32 21.03
C ASN A 95 -3.23 5.70 22.51
N ASN A 96 -2.30 5.27 23.37
CA ASN A 96 -2.19 5.76 24.74
C ASN A 96 -1.41 7.07 24.82
N ALA A 97 -0.46 7.32 23.91
CA ALA A 97 0.17 8.63 23.74
C ALA A 97 -0.78 9.64 23.08
N ASP A 98 -1.65 9.17 22.20
CA ASP A 98 -2.67 9.88 21.43
C ASP A 98 -4.06 9.81 22.10
N GLY A 99 -4.18 9.08 23.22
CA GLY A 99 -5.38 9.07 24.08
C GLY A 99 -5.56 10.38 24.84
N SER A 100 -4.57 11.26 24.75
CA SER A 100 -4.65 12.68 25.08
C SER A 100 -5.07 13.55 23.89
N SER A 101 -5.33 13.00 22.71
CA SER A 101 -5.78 13.78 21.54
C SER A 101 -7.27 13.60 21.29
N ASP A 102 -7.86 12.42 21.19
CA ASP A 102 -9.32 12.36 20.87
C ASP A 102 -10.20 12.81 22.05
N GLY A 103 -9.87 12.39 23.27
CA GLY A 103 -10.59 12.79 24.49
C GLY A 103 -10.27 14.20 25.00
N ALA A 104 -9.13 14.79 24.59
CA ALA A 104 -8.77 16.17 24.93
C ALA A 104 -9.15 17.15 23.82
N VAL A 105 -8.99 16.80 22.54
CA VAL A 105 -9.51 17.58 21.40
C VAL A 105 -11.02 17.65 21.48
N ARG A 106 -11.72 16.61 21.90
CA ARG A 106 -13.17 16.70 22.14
C ARG A 106 -13.50 17.59 23.35
N ARG A 107 -12.69 17.56 24.43
CA ARG A 107 -12.86 18.46 25.59
C ARG A 107 -12.49 19.92 25.31
N GLU A 108 -11.55 20.16 24.41
CA GLU A 108 -11.11 21.47 23.92
C GLU A 108 -12.09 22.00 22.85
N LEU A 109 -12.65 21.11 22.02
CA LEU A 109 -13.69 21.44 21.05
C LEU A 109 -15.03 21.75 21.72
N PHE A 110 -15.35 21.06 22.82
CA PHE A 110 -16.53 21.30 23.66
C PHE A 110 -16.27 22.19 24.88
N GLY A 111 -15.11 22.88 24.90
CA GLY A 111 -14.69 23.89 25.87
C GLY A 111 -15.41 23.84 27.21
N ASP A 112 -14.72 23.32 28.24
CA ASP A 112 -15.13 23.39 29.64
C ASP A 112 -15.85 24.72 29.95
N SER A 113 -17.18 24.67 29.94
CA SER A 113 -18.06 25.83 30.15
C SER A 113 -18.18 26.09 31.65
N HIS A 114 -17.04 26.15 32.34
CA HIS A 114 -16.96 26.44 33.76
C HIS A 114 -16.08 27.68 33.99
N TYR A 115 -16.75 28.84 33.84
CA TYR A 115 -16.65 30.07 34.63
C TYR A 115 -15.27 30.53 35.15
N SER A 116 -14.77 31.66 34.65
CA SER A 116 -14.43 32.85 35.49
C SER A 116 -13.66 33.93 34.71
N ASN A 117 -14.23 35.15 34.71
CA ASN A 117 -13.62 36.48 34.53
C ASN A 117 -13.68 37.15 33.14
N SER A 118 -14.19 38.38 33.13
CA SER A 118 -14.97 39.00 32.04
C SER A 118 -14.37 40.32 31.49
N GLY A 119 -13.22 40.25 30.83
CA GLY A 119 -12.66 41.42 30.14
C GLY A 119 -11.63 41.12 29.05
N GLU A 120 -10.78 40.10 29.26
CA GLU A 120 -9.79 39.64 28.26
C GLU A 120 -10.32 38.49 27.38
N MET A 121 -11.55 38.03 27.65
CA MET A 121 -12.17 36.84 27.05
C MET A 121 -12.77 37.09 25.65
N GLU A 122 -13.22 38.30 25.33
CA GLU A 122 -13.73 38.59 23.98
C GLU A 122 -12.63 38.43 22.94
N ASP A 123 -11.41 38.92 23.20
CA ASP A 123 -10.32 38.83 22.23
C ASP A 123 -9.84 37.38 22.02
N ALA A 124 -9.79 36.59 23.10
CA ALA A 124 -9.45 35.16 23.02
C ALA A 124 -10.48 34.33 22.26
N VAL A 125 -11.79 34.58 22.47
CA VAL A 125 -12.88 33.90 21.75
C VAL A 125 -12.89 34.29 20.27
N ASN A 126 -12.66 35.57 19.96
CA ASN A 126 -12.56 36.05 18.58
C ASN A 126 -11.32 35.47 17.86
N LEU A 127 -10.19 35.33 18.55
CA LEU A 127 -8.98 34.71 18.01
C LEU A 127 -9.17 33.21 17.71
N ASP A 128 -9.84 32.47 18.59
CA ASP A 128 -10.16 31.04 18.35
C ASP A 128 -11.11 30.87 17.15
N GLN A 129 -12.17 31.69 17.06
CA GLN A 129 -13.07 31.68 15.91
C GLN A 129 -12.34 32.00 14.59
N ARG A 130 -11.45 32.99 14.59
CA ARG A 130 -10.62 33.33 13.42
C ARG A 130 -9.67 32.20 13.05
N SER A 131 -9.04 31.56 14.03
CA SER A 131 -8.17 30.39 13.82
C SER A 131 -8.95 29.22 13.18
N ARG A 132 -10.17 28.95 13.66
CA ARG A 132 -11.05 27.93 13.07
C ARG A 132 -11.47 28.26 11.64
N LEU A 133 -11.80 29.53 11.36
CA LEU A 133 -12.14 29.98 10.01
C LEU A 133 -10.94 29.83 9.05
N LEU A 134 -9.74 30.25 9.47
CA LEU A 134 -8.52 30.11 8.66
C LEU A 134 -8.18 28.65 8.38
N LYS A 135 -8.28 27.76 9.38
CA LYS A 135 -8.12 26.32 9.19
C LYS A 135 -9.20 25.74 8.26
N GLY A 136 -10.42 26.27 8.34
CA GLY A 136 -11.52 25.92 7.44
C GLY A 136 -11.21 26.31 5.99
N THR A 137 -10.73 27.53 5.75
CA THR A 137 -10.38 28.02 4.42
C THR A 137 -9.19 27.27 3.83
N GLU A 138 -8.16 26.99 4.64
CA GLU A 138 -6.99 26.22 4.19
C GLU A 138 -7.39 24.79 3.77
N ARG A 139 -8.26 24.14 4.54
CA ARG A 139 -8.81 22.82 4.18
C ARG A 139 -9.64 22.86 2.91
N LEU A 140 -10.45 23.91 2.71
CA LEU A 140 -11.23 24.10 1.49
C LEU A 140 -10.33 24.32 0.28
N GLU A 141 -9.28 25.12 0.41
CA GLU A 141 -8.28 25.34 -0.64
C GLU A 141 -7.56 24.04 -1.01
N GLN A 142 -7.07 23.30 -0.01
CA GLN A 142 -6.46 21.98 -0.22
C GLN A 142 -7.43 20.99 -0.89
N SER A 143 -8.71 20.97 -0.48
CA SER A 143 -9.71 20.12 -1.11
C SER A 143 -9.98 20.55 -2.56
N THR A 144 -10.00 21.84 -2.85
CA THR A 144 -10.20 22.38 -4.20
C THR A 144 -9.03 21.97 -5.10
N GLN A 145 -7.80 22.11 -4.62
CA GLN A 145 -6.60 21.65 -5.33
C GLN A 145 -6.65 20.15 -5.62
N ARG A 146 -7.00 19.34 -4.62
CA ARG A 146 -7.17 17.88 -4.79
C ARG A 146 -8.23 17.53 -5.82
N LEU A 147 -9.36 18.25 -5.86
CA LEU A 147 -10.41 18.05 -6.86
C LEU A 147 -9.93 18.40 -8.26
N GLN A 148 -9.20 19.51 -8.42
CA GLN A 148 -8.62 19.90 -9.71
C GLN A 148 -7.60 18.87 -10.20
N ASP A 149 -6.74 18.37 -9.31
CA ASP A 149 -5.78 17.32 -9.63
C ASP A 149 -6.46 16.00 -9.99
N SER A 150 -7.50 15.61 -9.26
CA SER A 150 -8.30 14.42 -9.57
C SER A 150 -8.98 14.54 -10.93
N HIS A 151 -9.54 15.70 -11.26
CA HIS A 151 -10.13 15.97 -12.57
C HIS A 151 -9.08 15.89 -13.69
N ARG A 152 -7.90 16.48 -13.49
CA ARG A 152 -6.79 16.41 -14.45
C ARG A 152 -6.37 14.96 -14.70
N ILE A 153 -6.21 14.17 -13.64
CA ILE A 153 -5.85 12.75 -13.75
C ILE A 153 -6.97 11.98 -14.49
N ALA A 154 -8.24 12.23 -14.16
CA ALA A 154 -9.37 11.57 -14.82
C ALA A 154 -9.39 11.85 -16.33
N MET A 155 -9.16 13.10 -16.76
CA MET A 155 -9.05 13.46 -18.18
C MET A 155 -7.85 12.80 -18.86
N GLN A 156 -6.70 12.71 -18.19
CA GLN A 156 -5.53 11.97 -18.71
C GLN A 156 -5.85 10.48 -18.87
N THR A 157 -6.52 9.88 -17.88
CA THR A 157 -6.94 8.47 -17.95
C THR A 157 -7.97 8.23 -19.06
N GLU A 158 -8.90 9.17 -19.29
CA GLU A 158 -9.83 9.10 -20.42
C GLU A 158 -9.11 9.10 -21.76
N SER A 159 -8.13 10.00 -21.94
CA SER A 159 -7.30 10.04 -23.16
C SER A 159 -6.59 8.71 -23.41
N VAL A 160 -5.95 8.14 -22.37
CA VAL A 160 -5.30 6.82 -22.47
C VAL A 160 -6.32 5.73 -22.81
N GLY A 161 -7.52 5.79 -22.23
CA GLY A 161 -8.62 4.87 -22.55
C GLY A 161 -9.05 4.94 -24.02
N ILE A 162 -9.16 6.15 -24.58
CA ILE A 162 -9.46 6.37 -26.00
C ILE A 162 -8.37 5.75 -26.89
N ASP A 163 -7.09 5.95 -26.56
CA ASP A 163 -5.97 5.40 -27.31
C ASP A 163 -5.98 3.86 -27.28
N ILE A 164 -6.25 3.26 -26.12
CA ILE A 164 -6.39 1.80 -25.97
C ILE A 164 -7.52 1.27 -26.85
N LEU A 165 -8.69 1.92 -26.85
CA LEU A 165 -9.83 1.53 -27.70
C LEU A 165 -9.48 1.65 -29.19
N GLY A 166 -8.72 2.68 -29.57
CA GLY A 166 -8.17 2.84 -30.92
C GLY A 166 -7.26 1.68 -31.32
N HIS A 167 -6.32 1.31 -30.45
CA HIS A 167 -5.41 0.18 -30.68
C HIS A 167 -6.17 -1.15 -30.78
N LEU A 168 -7.12 -1.42 -29.87
CA LEU A 168 -7.94 -2.63 -29.91
C LEU A 168 -8.75 -2.74 -31.20
N ARG A 169 -9.29 -1.62 -31.69
CA ARG A 169 -9.99 -1.59 -32.98
C ARG A 169 -9.06 -1.96 -34.14
N SER A 170 -7.86 -1.37 -34.19
CA SER A 170 -6.85 -1.65 -35.21
C SER A 170 -6.38 -3.12 -35.16
N GLN A 171 -6.10 -3.64 -33.97
CA GLN A 171 -5.74 -5.05 -33.76
C GLN A 171 -6.84 -6.00 -34.23
N ARG A 172 -8.12 -5.69 -33.93
CA ARG A 172 -9.25 -6.47 -34.43
C ARG A 172 -9.29 -6.51 -35.96
N GLU A 173 -9.06 -5.37 -36.61
CA GLU A 173 -9.01 -5.30 -38.08
C GLU A 173 -7.85 -6.13 -38.65
N GLN A 174 -6.66 -6.06 -38.03
CA GLN A 174 -5.52 -6.89 -38.43
C GLN A 174 -5.83 -8.38 -38.30
N ILE A 175 -6.47 -8.82 -37.22
CA ILE A 175 -6.90 -10.22 -37.02
C ILE A 175 -7.90 -10.63 -38.09
N GLN A 176 -8.89 -9.79 -38.40
CA GLN A 176 -9.88 -10.07 -39.45
C GLN A 176 -9.22 -10.21 -40.82
N ASN A 177 -8.31 -9.29 -41.17
CA ASN A 177 -7.57 -9.34 -42.42
C ASN A 177 -6.67 -10.57 -42.52
N THR A 178 -5.99 -10.92 -41.43
CA THR A 178 -5.13 -12.12 -41.34
C THR A 178 -5.97 -13.39 -41.51
N ARG A 179 -7.13 -13.46 -40.86
CA ARG A 179 -8.07 -14.58 -40.99
C ARG A 179 -8.58 -14.73 -42.42
N ASN A 180 -9.00 -13.63 -43.06
CA ASN A 180 -9.47 -13.65 -44.45
C ASN A 180 -8.35 -14.10 -45.40
N SER A 181 -7.12 -13.62 -45.19
CA SER A 181 -5.95 -14.02 -45.99
C SER A 181 -5.63 -15.50 -45.81
N LEU A 182 -5.74 -16.03 -44.60
CA LEU A 182 -5.52 -17.45 -44.31
C LEU A 182 -6.59 -18.33 -44.96
N MET A 183 -7.87 -17.93 -44.93
CA MET A 183 -8.94 -18.64 -45.64
C MET A 183 -8.70 -18.68 -47.16
N GLN A 184 -8.26 -17.57 -47.77
CA GLN A 184 -7.91 -17.55 -49.19
C GLN A 184 -6.70 -18.44 -49.50
N ALA A 185 -5.69 -18.45 -48.62
CA ALA A 185 -4.55 -19.34 -48.75
C ALA A 185 -4.97 -20.82 -48.70
N ASP A 186 -5.86 -21.18 -47.78
CA ASP A 186 -6.42 -22.53 -47.64
C ASP A 186 -7.17 -22.97 -48.91
N GLU A 187 -8.03 -22.10 -49.47
CA GLU A 187 -8.71 -22.37 -50.75
C GLU A 187 -7.73 -22.55 -51.93
N ASN A 188 -6.64 -21.79 -51.95
CA ASN A 188 -5.60 -21.92 -52.99
C ASN A 188 -4.80 -23.21 -52.82
N ILE A 189 -4.53 -23.64 -51.59
CA ILE A 189 -3.91 -24.93 -51.27
C ILE A 189 -4.83 -26.06 -51.73
N ASP A 190 -6.13 -26.00 -51.43
CA ASP A 190 -7.14 -26.95 -51.88
C ASP A 190 -7.16 -27.10 -53.41
N ARG A 191 -7.15 -25.98 -54.13
CA ARG A 191 -7.07 -25.95 -55.61
C ARG A 191 -5.76 -26.56 -56.12
N SER A 192 -4.65 -26.25 -55.47
CA SER A 192 -3.32 -26.78 -55.81
C SER A 192 -3.27 -28.29 -55.59
N GLN A 193 -3.79 -28.78 -54.47
CA GLN A 193 -3.88 -30.22 -54.16
C GLN A 193 -4.76 -30.97 -55.16
N ARG A 194 -5.91 -30.40 -55.56
CA ARG A 194 -6.76 -31.00 -56.62
C ARG A 194 -6.01 -31.09 -57.95
N THR A 195 -5.32 -30.02 -58.35
CA THR A 195 -4.51 -30.01 -59.57
C THR A 195 -3.41 -31.07 -59.53
N LEU A 196 -2.68 -31.18 -58.42
CA LEU A 196 -1.65 -32.21 -58.22
C LEU A 196 -2.23 -33.63 -58.30
N LYS A 197 -3.41 -33.88 -57.69
CA LYS A 197 -4.10 -35.18 -57.80
C LYS A 197 -4.49 -35.53 -59.24
N VAL A 198 -4.89 -34.54 -60.04
CA VAL A 198 -5.21 -34.76 -61.47
C VAL A 198 -3.93 -35.07 -62.25
N MET A 199 -2.84 -34.34 -62.01
CA MET A 199 -1.53 -34.59 -62.64
C MET A 199 -0.98 -35.97 -62.30
N ALA A 200 -1.06 -36.39 -61.03
CA ALA A 200 -0.57 -37.69 -60.59
C ALA A 200 -1.36 -38.90 -61.15
N ARG A 201 -2.57 -38.67 -61.68
CA ARG A 201 -3.40 -39.71 -62.33
C ARG A 201 -3.16 -39.81 -63.84
N ARG A 202 -2.48 -38.83 -64.43
CA ARG A 202 -2.08 -38.86 -65.85
C ARG A 202 -0.70 -39.51 -65.97
#